data_AF-A0A2A4MR90-F1
#
_entry.id   AF-A0A2A4MR90-F1
#
_cell.length_a   1.000
_cell.length_b   1.000
_cell.length_c   1.000
_cell.angle_alpha   90.00
_cell.angle_beta   90.00
_cell.angle_gamma   90.00
#
_symmetry.space_group_name_H-M   'P 1'
#
loop_
_entity.id
_entity.type
_entity.pdbx_description
1 polymer ?
#
loop_
_entity_poly.entity_id
_entity_poly.type
_entity_poly.pdbx_seq_one_letter_code
_entity_poly.pdbx_strand_id
1 'polypeptide(L)'
;MYIYINLLFGAGLFIWVIMLIPSVMLFDAPGSTNSPLTLALFISFLFYPILYFFGLAINYAIEDTKEDRSKKAKYASLPTLSIVAVVICLILIDTLCEGKLSCSL
;
A
#
# COMPACT_ATOMS: atom_id res chain seq x y z
N MET A 1 -3.77 16.29 15.31
CA MET A 1 -4.34 14.96 14.99
C MET A 1 -3.72 14.35 13.74
N TYR A 2 -3.71 15.04 12.58
CA TYR A 2 -3.08 14.56 11.34
C TYR A 2 -1.57 14.25 11.47
N ILE A 3 -0.85 14.96 12.33
CA ILE A 3 0.57 14.69 12.64
C ILE A 3 0.77 13.25 13.15
N TYR A 4 -0.09 12.76 14.04
CA TYR A 4 0.01 11.38 14.55
C TYR A 4 -0.27 10.34 13.46
N ILE A 5 -1.19 10.66 12.54
CA ILE A 5 -1.52 9.82 11.39
C ILE A 5 -0.31 9.72 10.44
N ASN A 6 0.31 10.86 10.11
CA ASN A 6 1.53 10.88 9.29
C ASN A 6 2.69 10.15 9.99
N LEU A 7 2.84 10.29 11.31
CA LEU A 7 3.88 9.57 12.06
C LEU A 7 3.65 8.05 12.00
N LEU A 8 2.41 7.60 12.20
CA LEU A 8 2.04 6.19 12.14
C LEU A 8 2.30 5.59 10.75
N PHE A 9 1.79 6.22 9.70
CA PHE A 9 2.02 5.72 8.32
C PHE A 9 3.46 5.90 7.87
N GLY A 10 4.17 6.91 8.38
CA GLY A 10 5.59 7.12 8.19
C GLY A 10 6.42 6.00 8.82
N ALA A 11 6.08 5.56 10.04
CA ALA A 11 6.68 4.37 10.64
C ALA A 11 6.38 3.11 9.82
N GLY A 12 5.20 3.04 9.20
CA GLY A 12 4.85 2.00 8.23
C GLY A 12 5.77 1.94 7.01
N LEU A 13 6.43 3.03 6.60
CA LEU A 13 7.46 2.98 5.54
C LEU A 13 8.65 2.13 5.94
N PHE A 14 9.02 2.11 7.22
CA PHE A 14 10.13 1.28 7.68
C PHE A 14 9.78 -0.20 7.56
N ILE A 15 8.55 -0.56 7.95
CA ILE A 15 8.01 -1.92 7.77
C ILE A 15 7.93 -2.27 6.28
N TRP A 16 7.50 -1.32 5.44
CA TRP A 16 7.46 -1.48 3.99
C TRP A 16 8.84 -1.79 3.39
N VAL A 17 9.90 -1.11 3.82
CA VAL A 17 11.27 -1.40 3.35
C VAL A 17 11.68 -2.84 3.71
N ILE A 18 11.39 -3.29 4.93
CA ILE A 18 11.67 -4.66 5.36
C ILE A 18 10.89 -5.67 4.50
N MET A 19 9.61 -5.37 4.23
CA MET A 19 8.71 -6.21 3.45
C MET A 19 8.96 -6.15 1.94
N LEU A 20 9.78 -5.22 1.45
CA LEU A 20 10.14 -5.14 0.04
C LEU A 20 11.03 -6.31 -0.41
N ILE A 21 11.92 -6.78 0.47
CA ILE A 21 12.80 -7.91 0.18
C ILE A 21 11.99 -9.19 -0.15
N PRO A 22 11.08 -9.66 0.73
CA PRO A 22 10.26 -10.83 0.42
C PRO A 22 9.25 -10.57 -0.71
N SER A 23 8.83 -9.32 -0.94
CA SER A 23 7.90 -9.03 -2.04
C SER A 23 8.53 -9.18 -3.43
N VAL A 24 9.83 -8.91 -3.58
CA VAL A 24 10.54 -9.20 -4.85
C VAL A 24 10.66 -10.72 -5.08
N MET A 25 10.76 -11.51 -4.01
CA MET A 25 10.79 -12.98 -4.11
C MET A 25 9.44 -13.60 -4.52
N LEU A 26 8.34 -12.84 -4.52
CA LEU A 26 7.05 -13.29 -5.09
C LEU A 26 7.20 -13.72 -6.56
N PHE A 27 8.13 -13.11 -7.30
CA PHE A 27 8.36 -13.38 -8.72
C PHE A 27 9.26 -14.59 -9.00
N ASP A 28 9.90 -15.15 -7.98
CA ASP A 28 10.78 -16.31 -8.11
C ASP A 28 9.99 -17.64 -8.11
N ALA A 29 8.71 -17.59 -7.73
CA ALA A 29 7.82 -18.75 -7.79
C ALA A 29 7.44 -19.11 -9.24
N PRO A 30 7.47 -20.40 -9.63
CA PRO A 30 7.18 -20.83 -11.00
C PRO A 30 5.78 -20.41 -11.42
N GLY A 31 5.69 -19.68 -12.54
CA GLY A 31 4.43 -19.19 -13.11
C GLY A 31 3.82 -17.96 -12.42
N SER A 32 4.52 -17.32 -11.47
CA SER A 32 3.99 -16.14 -10.77
C SER A 32 4.15 -14.84 -11.56
N THR A 33 5.17 -14.73 -12.42
CA THR A 33 5.38 -13.59 -13.32
C THR A 33 4.26 -13.40 -14.35
N ASN A 34 3.54 -14.48 -14.67
CA ASN A 34 2.39 -14.44 -15.57
C ASN A 34 1.05 -14.27 -14.83
N SER A 35 1.06 -14.25 -13.49
CA SER A 35 -0.15 -14.12 -12.67
C SER A 35 -0.53 -12.64 -12.52
N PRO A 36 -1.69 -12.19 -13.05
CA PRO A 36 -2.12 -10.80 -12.92
C PRO A 36 -2.35 -10.40 -11.46
N LEU A 37 -2.73 -11.35 -10.60
CA LEU A 37 -2.92 -11.13 -9.16
C LEU A 37 -1.60 -10.85 -8.44
N THR A 38 -0.54 -11.58 -8.75
CA THR A 38 0.78 -11.42 -8.14
C THR A 38 1.40 -10.08 -8.55
N LEU A 39 1.20 -9.69 -9.82
CA LEU A 39 1.60 -8.37 -10.31
C LEU A 39 0.79 -7.24 -9.65
N ALA A 40 -0.53 -7.40 -9.53
CA ALA A 40 -1.40 -6.43 -8.84
C ALA A 40 -1.03 -6.27 -7.35
N LEU A 41 -0.68 -7.36 -6.66
CA LEU A 41 -0.22 -7.35 -5.28
C LEU A 41 1.08 -6.54 -5.14
N PHE A 42 2.06 -6.81 -6.00
CA PHE A 42 3.33 -6.09 -5.98
C PHE A 42 3.17 -4.59 -6.28
N ILE A 43 2.35 -4.25 -7.28
CA ILE A 43 2.04 -2.85 -7.59
C ILE A 43 1.35 -2.18 -6.39
N SER A 44 0.33 -2.82 -5.81
CA SER A 44 -0.38 -2.29 -4.64
C SER A 44 0.56 -2.01 -3.47
N PHE A 45 1.55 -2.87 -3.28
CA PHE A 45 2.61 -2.69 -2.28
C PHE A 45 3.51 -1.48 -2.61
N LEU A 46 3.95 -1.32 -3.86
CA LEU A 46 4.74 -0.15 -4.29
C LEU A 46 3.99 1.18 -4.19
N PHE A 47 2.66 1.17 -4.28
CA PHE A 47 1.85 2.38 -4.13
C PHE A 47 1.85 2.94 -2.70
N TYR A 48 2.20 2.14 -1.68
CA TYR A 48 2.23 2.60 -0.29
C TYR A 48 3.10 3.85 -0.07
N PRO A 49 4.42 3.84 -0.40
CA PRO A 49 5.26 5.02 -0.26
C PRO A 49 4.81 6.19 -1.15
N ILE A 50 4.34 5.91 -2.37
CA ILE A 50 3.87 6.93 -3.30
C ILE A 50 2.70 7.70 -2.68
N LEU A 51 1.70 6.98 -2.17
CA LEU A 51 0.52 7.58 -1.54
C LEU A 51 0.88 8.31 -0.24
N TYR A 52 1.85 7.82 0.52
CA TYR A 52 2.35 8.51 1.71
C TYR A 52 2.99 9.84 1.38
N PHE A 53 3.96 9.87 0.45
CA PHE A 53 4.63 11.12 0.07
C PHE A 53 3.67 12.11 -0.59
N PHE A 54 2.71 11.61 -1.38
CA PHE A 54 1.68 12.44 -1.98
C PHE A 54 0.76 13.07 -0.92
N GLY A 55 0.27 12.28 0.04
CA GLY A 55 -0.52 12.77 1.16
C GLY A 55 0.25 13.75 2.05
N LEU A 56 1.54 13.50 2.27
CA LEU A 56 2.44 14.40 2.98
C LEU A 56 2.59 15.75 2.25
N ALA A 57 2.87 15.73 0.95
CA ALA A 57 3.02 16.93 0.13
C ALA A 57 1.75 17.80 0.13
N ILE A 58 0.58 17.19 -0.02
CA ILE A 58 -0.71 17.88 0.06
C ILE A 58 -0.92 18.50 1.44
N ASN A 59 -0.57 17.78 2.51
CA ASN A 59 -0.71 18.29 3.88
C ASN A 59 0.13 19.54 4.15
N TYR A 60 1.32 19.63 3.55
CA TYR A 60 2.19 20.80 3.64
C TYR A 60 1.75 21.96 2.72
N ALA A 61 1.09 21.65 1.60
CA ALA A 61 0.61 22.66 0.66
C ALA A 61 -0.68 23.38 1.12
N ILE A 62 -1.46 22.78 2.02
CA ILE A 62 -2.73 23.34 2.51
C ILE A 62 -2.49 24.18 3.79
N GLU A 63 -3.10 25.37 3.86
CA GLU A 63 -3.07 26.24 5.05
C GLU A 63 -3.66 25.56 6.31
N ASP A 64 -3.23 25.98 7.51
CA ASP A 64 -3.68 25.38 8.77
C ASP A 64 -4.97 26.03 9.32
N THR A 65 -6.02 26.06 8.50
CA THR A 65 -7.35 26.53 8.89
C THR A 65 -8.17 25.40 9.51
N LYS A 66 -9.14 25.72 10.39
CA LYS A 66 -10.01 24.70 11.04
C LYS A 66 -10.73 23.79 10.05
N GLU A 67 -11.19 24.33 8.92
CA GLU A 67 -11.88 23.57 7.87
C GLU A 67 -10.93 22.59 7.14
N ASP A 68 -9.68 23.02 6.94
CA ASP A 68 -8.68 22.25 6.23
C ASP A 68 -8.04 21.14 7.08
N ARG A 69 -8.14 21.21 8.41
CA ARG A 69 -7.68 20.12 9.29
C ARG A 69 -8.38 18.79 9.01
N SER A 70 -9.66 18.82 8.65
CA SER A 70 -10.41 17.62 8.25
C SER A 70 -9.91 17.05 6.93
N LYS A 71 -9.64 17.93 5.94
CA LYS A 71 -9.05 17.55 4.65
C LYS A 71 -7.65 16.96 4.85
N LYS A 72 -6.82 17.59 5.67
CA LYS A 72 -5.47 17.10 6.00
C LYS A 72 -5.49 15.71 6.62
N ALA A 73 -6.45 15.42 7.51
CA ALA A 73 -6.60 14.09 8.08
C ALA A 73 -6.97 13.03 7.01
N LYS A 74 -7.85 13.37 6.05
CA LYS A 74 -8.19 12.48 4.93
C LYS A 74 -6.98 12.20 4.05
N TYR A 75 -6.21 13.22 3.67
CA TYR A 75 -5.01 13.03 2.86
C TYR A 75 -3.89 12.30 3.61
N ALA A 76 -3.74 12.53 4.91
CA ALA A 76 -2.82 11.74 5.75
C ALA A 76 -3.16 10.24 5.76
N SER A 77 -4.43 9.88 5.54
CA SER A 77 -4.89 8.48 5.49
C SER A 77 -4.86 7.83 4.10
N LEU A 78 -4.37 8.52 3.06
CA LEU A 78 -4.18 7.98 1.71
C LEU A 78 -3.44 6.61 1.66
N PRO A 79 -2.38 6.37 2.45
CA PRO A 79 -1.67 5.08 2.43
C PRO A 79 -2.55 3.88 2.78
N THR A 80 -3.67 4.10 3.50
CA THR A 80 -4.64 3.05 3.84
C THR A 80 -5.22 2.39 2.60
N LEU A 81 -5.36 3.11 1.48
CA LEU A 81 -5.86 2.54 0.21
C LEU A 81 -4.93 1.44 -0.32
N SER A 82 -3.62 1.64 -0.22
CA SER A 82 -2.64 0.62 -0.61
C SER A 82 -2.71 -0.60 0.30
N ILE A 83 -2.84 -0.41 1.63
CA ILE A 83 -3.01 -1.52 2.58
C ILE A 83 -4.26 -2.33 2.24
N VAL A 84 -5.38 -1.66 2.00
CA VAL A 84 -6.64 -2.33 1.63
C VAL A 84 -6.49 -3.09 0.31
N ALA A 85 -5.84 -2.52 -0.69
CA ALA A 85 -5.58 -3.19 -1.97
C ALA A 85 -4.70 -4.44 -1.81
N VAL A 86 -3.66 -4.37 -0.97
CA VAL A 86 -2.80 -5.53 -0.63
C VAL A 86 -3.62 -6.63 0.03
N VAL A 87 -4.45 -6.30 1.03
CA VAL A 87 -5.30 -7.28 1.72
C VAL A 87 -6.29 -7.94 0.77
N ILE A 88 -6.92 -7.16 -0.11
CA ILE A 88 -7.84 -7.70 -1.13
C ILE A 88 -7.10 -8.66 -2.06
N CYS A 89 -5.91 -8.29 -2.55
CA CYS A 89 -5.11 -9.17 -3.40
C CYS A 89 -4.75 -10.47 -2.68
N LEU A 90 -4.36 -10.42 -1.41
CA LEU A 90 -4.05 -11.61 -0.63
C LEU A 90 -5.27 -12.53 -0.45
N ILE A 91 -6.46 -11.96 -0.17
CA ILE A 91 -7.70 -12.73 -0.07
C ILE A 91 -8.05 -13.38 -1.41
N LEU A 92 -7.87 -12.66 -2.51
CA LEU A 92 -8.11 -13.22 -3.85
C LEU A 92 -7.12 -14.34 -4.18
N ILE A 93 -5.85 -14.22 -3.81
CA ILE A 93 -4.86 -15.29 -3.98
C ILE A 93 -5.26 -16.51 -3.13
N ASP A 94 -5.67 -16.31 -1.89
CA ASP A 94 -6.08 -17.39 -0.99
C ASP A 94 -7.33 -18.13 -1.51
N THR A 95 -8.34 -17.39 -1.96
CA THR A 95 -9.63 -17.95 -2.37
C THR A 95 -9.67 -18.49 -3.81
N LEU A 96 -9.02 -17.80 -4.77
CA LEU A 96 -9.05 -18.17 -6.19
C LEU A 96 -7.86 -19.06 -6.58
N CYS A 97 -6.73 -18.92 -5.90
CA CYS A 97 -5.49 -19.63 -6.23
C CYS A 97 -5.09 -20.68 -5.18
N GLU A 98 -5.94 -20.95 -4.18
CA GLU A 98 -5.64 -21.86 -3.05
C GLU A 98 -4.31 -21.51 -2.36
N GLY A 99 -4.00 -20.21 -2.27
CA GLY A 99 -2.75 -19.71 -1.70
C GLY A 99 -1.52 -19.83 -2.62
N LYS A 100 -1.68 -20.28 -3.88
CA LYS A 100 -0.59 -20.33 -4.86
C LYS A 100 -0.42 -18.99 -5.57
N LEU A 101 0.82 -18.53 -5.70
CA LEU A 101 1.16 -17.29 -6.42
C LEU A 101 1.06 -17.42 -7.95
N SER A 102 0.89 -18.64 -8.46
CA SER A 102 0.59 -18.90 -9.87
C SER A 102 -0.85 -19.40 -9.97
N CYS A 103 -1.68 -18.54 -10.54
CA CYS A 103 -3.08 -18.84 -10.84
C CYS A 103 -3.18 -19.06 -12.35
N SER A 104 -3.46 -20.29 -12.80
CA SER A 104 -3.95 -20.51 -14.17
C SER A 104 -5.45 -20.29 -14.14
N LEU A 105 -5.88 -19.07 -14.44
CA LEU A 105 -7.30 -18.79 -14.64
C LEU A 105 -7.75 -19.31 -16.01
#